data_AF-A0A7V5CSM7-F1
#
_entry.id   AF-A0A7V5CSM7-F1
#
_cell.length_a   1.000
_cell.length_b   1.000
_cell.length_c   1.000
_cell.angle_alpha   90.00
_cell.angle_beta   90.00
_cell.angle_gamma   90.00
#
_symmetry.space_group_name_H-M   'P 1'
#
loop_
_entity.id
_entity.type
_entity.pdbx_description
1 polymer ?
#
loop_
_entity_poly.entity_id
_entity_poly.type
_entity_poly.pdbx_seq_one_letter_code
_entity_poly.pdbx_strand_id
1 'polypeptide(L)'
;MLSLITYIGEKYFEGETEKLREYEIATEVFDRSKSTFNSGEDAIVRVEAHRLRKRLKKYYDTEGQDHAVQFTIPAGSYVPVFSHRVQPQEDSREDGIEQPEDAEKPVEELMEPTPRSQRVGVYAVAAALVVVLLVGAGALLIYRQHRRQLTAAAGTAQAVFPRVAAHSGAYAQMPLRILAGYKGKPQIDNAGAVWQPDEYYHGGGSWDRPESYGPVRRTSDPMLFQHWREGNFSYNIPLPQGVYDLHLFFVSAQPYANTPSTFNVLVNGKPLLPYFDVNMDAMGPDIADERVFRDVSPAADGMLHLSFTSYTVPASLNAIEIVPGEAHHELPIRIVAQSRAYTDHSGALWEPDDYYSGGYTSETNFAVTETADPELYAAERYGYFSYSIPVDARDEYTLILHFAELYFGPNRPGGGGAGSRVFRIDCNGQTLDKGLDIYKSAGSLHAPTVSFQHIVPTPQGKLNVTFDPIRNNATVSAIEVVDEGPQS
;
A
#
# COMPACT_ATOMS: atom_id res chain seq x y z
N MET A 1 15.81 -28.45 13.78
CA MET A 1 14.36 -28.55 13.42
C MET A 1 13.42 -29.02 14.53
N LEU A 2 13.35 -30.30 14.96
CA LEU A 2 12.43 -30.68 16.08
C LEU A 2 12.80 -29.94 17.38
N SER A 3 14.10 -29.90 17.68
CA SER A 3 14.70 -29.04 18.71
C SER A 3 14.26 -27.58 18.67
N LEU A 4 14.04 -27.03 17.46
CA LEU A 4 13.66 -25.63 17.26
C LEU A 4 12.18 -25.38 17.60
N ILE A 5 11.27 -26.25 17.16
CA ILE A 5 9.84 -26.10 17.53
C ILE A 5 9.61 -26.36 19.02
N THR A 6 10.34 -27.31 19.62
CA THR A 6 10.30 -27.56 21.07
C THR A 6 10.77 -26.35 21.87
N TYR A 7 11.97 -25.82 21.61
CA TYR A 7 12.50 -24.63 22.30
C TYR A 7 11.59 -23.40 22.13
N ILE A 8 11.05 -23.18 20.93
CA ILE A 8 10.10 -22.09 20.65
C ILE A 8 8.80 -22.24 21.47
N GLY A 9 8.28 -23.46 21.60
CA GLY A 9 7.11 -23.74 22.43
C GLY A 9 7.38 -23.55 23.92
N GLU A 10 8.48 -24.13 24.43
CA GLU A 10 8.89 -24.05 25.83
C GLU A 10 9.05 -22.59 26.29
N LYS A 11 9.88 -21.80 25.59
CA LYS A 11 10.10 -20.39 25.92
C LYS A 11 8.84 -19.53 25.82
N TYR A 12 7.91 -19.88 24.93
CA TYR A 12 6.62 -19.19 24.85
C TYR A 12 5.72 -19.50 26.05
N PHE A 13 5.58 -20.78 26.44
CA PHE A 13 4.75 -21.17 27.58
C PHE A 13 5.37 -20.81 28.95
N GLU A 14 6.69 -20.66 29.03
CA GLU A 14 7.38 -20.08 30.19
C GLU A 14 7.28 -18.54 30.25
N GLY A 15 6.77 -17.89 29.19
CA GLY A 15 6.64 -16.43 29.08
C GLY A 15 7.92 -15.69 28.65
N GLU A 16 9.06 -16.39 28.55
CA GLU A 16 10.38 -15.87 28.18
C GLU A 16 10.53 -15.55 26.67
N THR A 17 9.49 -14.94 26.08
CA THR A 17 9.42 -14.62 24.65
C THR A 17 10.51 -13.64 24.20
N GLU A 18 11.07 -12.85 25.11
CA GLU A 18 12.22 -11.99 24.85
C GLU A 18 13.49 -12.76 24.48
N LYS A 19 13.59 -14.06 24.82
CA LYS A 19 14.69 -14.95 24.43
C LYS A 19 14.46 -15.62 23.06
N LEU A 20 13.31 -15.43 22.42
CA LEU A 20 13.04 -15.91 21.07
C LEU A 20 13.65 -14.97 20.02
N ARG A 21 14.97 -14.87 20.08
CA ARG A 21 15.86 -14.04 19.26
C ARG A 21 16.91 -14.92 18.58
N GLU A 22 17.49 -14.41 17.48
CA GLU A 22 18.38 -15.20 16.64
C GLU A 22 19.68 -15.65 17.36
N TYR A 23 20.25 -14.81 18.22
CA TYR A 23 21.50 -15.13 18.93
C TYR A 23 21.30 -16.22 20.01
N GLU A 24 20.23 -16.08 20.79
CA GLU A 24 19.82 -17.02 21.83
C GLU A 24 19.48 -18.39 21.21
N ILE A 25 18.65 -18.41 20.17
CA ILE A 25 18.33 -19.65 19.44
C ILE A 25 19.57 -20.27 18.78
N ALA A 26 20.47 -19.48 18.19
CA ALA A 26 21.71 -20.01 17.62
C ALA A 26 22.59 -20.71 18.66
N THR A 27 22.71 -20.10 19.84
CA THR A 27 23.64 -20.54 20.88
C THR A 27 23.06 -21.58 21.84
N GLU A 28 21.74 -21.80 21.83
CA GLU A 28 21.05 -22.78 22.70
C GLU A 28 20.35 -23.92 21.93
N VAL A 29 20.09 -23.78 20.63
CA VAL A 29 19.45 -24.81 19.78
C VAL A 29 20.37 -25.35 18.69
N PHE A 30 21.43 -24.63 18.33
CA PHE A 30 22.37 -24.96 17.24
C PHE A 30 23.85 -24.96 17.66
N ASP A 31 24.11 -25.06 18.97
CA ASP A 31 25.44 -25.16 19.59
C ASP A 31 26.45 -24.09 19.12
N ARG A 32 25.97 -22.90 18.75
CA ARG A 32 26.86 -21.81 18.32
C ARG A 32 27.60 -21.17 19.50
N SER A 33 28.85 -20.78 19.24
CA SER A 33 29.73 -20.17 20.24
C SER A 33 29.22 -18.80 20.68
N LYS A 34 28.90 -18.67 21.98
CA LYS A 34 28.49 -17.40 22.62
C LYS A 34 29.55 -16.29 22.58
N SER A 35 30.79 -16.57 22.14
CA SER A 35 31.85 -15.56 21.99
C SER A 35 32.21 -15.21 20.55
N THR A 36 31.70 -15.94 19.55
CA THR A 36 32.06 -15.75 18.12
C THR A 36 30.89 -15.87 17.14
N PHE A 37 29.67 -16.11 17.60
CA PHE A 37 28.49 -16.13 16.73
C PHE A 37 28.06 -14.70 16.36
N ASN A 38 27.92 -14.45 15.06
CA ASN A 38 27.41 -13.20 14.49
C ASN A 38 26.17 -13.51 13.64
N SER A 39 25.01 -13.01 14.07
CA SER A 39 23.74 -13.21 13.35
C SER A 39 23.70 -12.54 11.99
N GLY A 40 24.53 -11.52 11.72
CA GLY A 40 24.66 -10.94 10.38
C GLY A 40 25.28 -11.92 9.38
N GLU A 41 26.25 -12.72 9.81
CA GLU A 41 27.08 -13.57 8.95
C GLU A 41 26.58 -15.03 8.89
N ASP A 42 26.16 -15.61 10.03
CA ASP A 42 25.66 -16.98 10.08
C ASP A 42 24.13 -17.04 10.15
N ALA A 43 23.52 -17.29 8.99
CA ALA A 43 22.07 -17.35 8.81
C ALA A 43 21.42 -18.69 9.23
N ILE A 44 22.09 -19.55 10.01
CA ILE A 44 21.60 -20.88 10.40
C ILE A 44 20.17 -20.85 10.98
N VAL A 45 19.86 -19.87 11.84
CA VAL A 45 18.54 -19.75 12.48
C VAL A 45 17.50 -19.24 11.49
N ARG A 46 17.79 -18.20 10.69
CA ARG A 46 16.92 -17.78 9.57
C ARG A 46 16.56 -18.94 8.63
N VAL A 47 17.54 -19.76 8.25
CA VAL A 47 17.35 -20.90 7.33
C VAL A 47 16.50 -22.01 7.96
N GLU A 48 16.78 -22.43 9.19
CA GLU A 48 16.00 -23.48 9.87
C GLU A 48 14.60 -22.99 10.25
N ALA A 49 14.43 -21.72 10.63
CA ALA A 49 13.12 -21.13 10.86
C ALA A 49 12.30 -21.01 9.57
N HIS A 50 12.91 -20.67 8.43
CA HIS A 50 12.22 -20.70 7.12
C HIS A 50 11.77 -22.14 6.76
N ARG A 51 12.64 -23.14 6.95
CA ARG A 51 12.30 -24.56 6.75
C ARG A 51 11.16 -25.02 7.67
N LEU A 52 11.18 -24.61 8.94
CA LEU A 52 10.13 -24.90 9.92
C LEU A 52 8.80 -24.27 9.50
N ARG A 53 8.76 -22.97 9.18
CA ARG A 53 7.57 -22.28 8.65
C ARG A 53 6.98 -22.98 7.43
N LYS A 54 7.82 -23.37 6.46
CA LYS A 54 7.39 -24.08 5.24
C LYS A 54 6.79 -25.46 5.54
N ARG A 55 7.31 -26.18 6.53
CA ARG A 55 6.72 -27.46 6.98
C ARG A 55 5.43 -27.28 7.77
N LEU A 56 5.36 -26.28 8.64
CA LEU A 56 4.14 -25.94 9.39
C LEU A 56 3.00 -25.55 8.45
N LYS A 57 3.26 -24.66 7.48
CA LYS A 57 2.26 -24.33 6.46
C LYS A 57 1.83 -25.58 5.68
N LYS A 58 2.76 -26.40 5.16
CA LYS A 58 2.37 -27.65 4.48
C LYS A 58 1.51 -28.56 5.37
N TYR A 59 1.81 -28.67 6.66
CA TYR A 59 1.06 -29.51 7.59
C TYR A 59 -0.36 -28.98 7.83
N TYR A 60 -0.53 -27.69 8.10
CA TYR A 60 -1.84 -27.07 8.29
C TYR A 60 -2.62 -26.87 6.97
N ASP A 61 -1.95 -26.91 5.82
CA ASP A 61 -2.57 -27.01 4.50
C ASP A 61 -3.04 -28.46 4.16
N THR A 62 -2.67 -29.48 4.96
CA THR A 62 -3.09 -30.88 4.75
C THR A 62 -3.53 -31.57 6.04
N GLU A 63 -2.62 -32.26 6.73
CA GLU A 63 -2.91 -33.20 7.83
C GLU A 63 -3.47 -32.51 9.09
N GLY A 64 -3.12 -31.25 9.31
CA GLY A 64 -3.57 -30.43 10.43
C GLY A 64 -4.70 -29.45 10.10
N GLN A 65 -5.32 -29.51 8.92
CA GLN A 65 -6.27 -28.50 8.44
C GLN A 65 -7.46 -28.29 9.40
N ASP A 66 -7.95 -29.37 10.02
CA ASP A 66 -9.07 -29.35 10.97
C ASP A 66 -8.64 -29.27 12.45
N HIS A 67 -7.35 -29.04 12.74
CA HIS A 67 -6.91 -28.78 14.11
C HIS A 67 -7.49 -27.45 14.62
N ALA A 68 -8.23 -27.53 15.73
CA ALA A 68 -8.90 -26.38 16.36
C ALA A 68 -7.93 -25.28 16.85
N VAL A 69 -6.64 -25.58 16.94
CA VAL A 69 -5.55 -24.62 17.20
C VAL A 69 -4.44 -24.84 16.16
N GLN A 70 -4.07 -23.78 15.44
CA GLN A 70 -2.97 -23.80 14.47
C GLN A 70 -1.76 -23.00 14.99
N PHE A 71 -0.57 -23.59 14.87
CA PHE A 71 0.71 -23.03 15.32
C PHE A 71 1.48 -22.43 14.15
N THR A 72 1.68 -21.11 14.15
CA THR A 72 2.41 -20.37 13.10
C THR A 72 3.55 -19.58 13.71
N ILE A 73 4.68 -19.47 13.00
CA ILE A 73 5.80 -18.59 13.36
C ILE A 73 5.86 -17.50 12.28
N PRO A 74 5.53 -16.22 12.56
CA PRO A 74 5.54 -15.16 11.55
C PRO A 74 6.90 -14.96 10.88
N ALA A 75 6.92 -14.36 9.69
CA ALA A 75 8.17 -13.90 9.09
C ALA A 75 8.80 -12.79 9.97
N GLY A 76 10.13 -12.71 10.04
CA GLY A 76 10.86 -11.74 10.89
C GLY A 76 10.87 -12.04 12.39
N SER A 77 9.89 -12.78 12.93
CA SER A 77 9.80 -13.17 14.35
C SER A 77 10.11 -14.66 14.57
N TYR A 78 10.61 -15.00 15.76
CA TYR A 78 10.69 -16.40 16.25
C TYR A 78 9.66 -16.72 17.34
N VAL A 79 8.88 -15.71 17.77
CA VAL A 79 7.75 -15.89 18.69
C VAL A 79 6.60 -16.57 17.93
N PRO A 80 5.99 -17.64 18.48
CA PRO A 80 4.87 -18.31 17.82
C PRO A 80 3.54 -17.58 18.06
N VAL A 81 2.60 -17.81 17.15
CA VAL A 81 1.21 -17.36 17.23
C VAL A 81 0.31 -18.58 17.12
N PHE A 82 -0.69 -18.64 18.01
CA PHE A 82 -1.70 -19.70 18.05
C PHE A 82 -3.05 -19.10 17.61
N SER A 83 -3.63 -19.62 16.54
CA SER A 83 -4.96 -19.20 16.06
C SER A 83 -6.00 -20.30 16.29
N HIS A 84 -7.19 -19.90 16.74
CA HIS A 84 -8.35 -20.78 16.85
C HIS A 84 -9.19 -20.72 15.58
N ARG A 85 -9.56 -21.87 15.01
CA ARG A 85 -10.47 -21.94 13.87
C ARG A 85 -11.91 -21.88 14.36
N VAL A 86 -12.59 -20.75 14.13
CA VAL A 86 -14.05 -20.65 14.26
C VAL A 86 -14.67 -21.44 13.11
N GLN A 87 -15.40 -22.51 13.42
CA GLN A 87 -16.22 -23.21 12.44
C GLN A 87 -17.49 -22.39 12.16
N PRO A 88 -17.92 -22.23 10.88
CA PRO A 88 -19.25 -21.75 10.56
C PRO A 88 -20.29 -22.71 11.16
N GLN A 89 -21.18 -22.20 12.01
CA GLN A 89 -22.26 -22.98 12.60
C GLN A 89 -23.42 -23.04 11.60
N GLU A 90 -23.44 -24.06 10.74
CA GLU A 90 -24.56 -24.31 9.83
C GLU A 90 -25.76 -24.89 10.59
N ASP A 91 -26.90 -24.22 10.48
CA ASP A 91 -28.12 -24.55 11.22
C ASP A 91 -29.14 -25.26 10.31
N SER A 92 -29.36 -26.55 10.58
CA SER A 92 -30.38 -27.45 10.00
C SER A 92 -30.31 -27.81 8.49
N ARG A 93 -30.02 -29.10 8.21
CA ARG A 93 -31.04 -30.09 7.74
C ARG A 93 -30.47 -31.50 7.58
N GLU A 94 -31.38 -32.49 7.57
CA GLU A 94 -31.15 -33.88 7.17
C GLU A 94 -30.85 -33.94 5.63
N ASP A 95 -30.29 -34.99 5.03
CA ASP A 95 -30.36 -36.43 5.37
C ASP A 95 -29.26 -37.24 4.61
N GLY A 96 -29.11 -38.55 4.87
CA GLY A 96 -28.71 -39.51 3.81
C GLY A 96 -27.23 -39.83 3.51
N ILE A 97 -26.51 -40.43 4.47
CA ILE A 97 -25.74 -41.71 4.39
C ILE A 97 -24.91 -42.09 3.11
N GLU A 98 -23.68 -42.58 3.37
CA GLU A 98 -22.79 -43.51 2.60
C GLU A 98 -21.67 -43.02 1.66
N GLN A 99 -20.53 -43.70 1.84
CA GLN A 99 -19.19 -43.71 1.22
C GLN A 99 -18.68 -45.19 1.39
N PRO A 100 -17.50 -45.65 0.92
CA PRO A 100 -16.45 -44.99 0.12
C PRO A 100 -15.86 -45.87 -1.03
N GLU A 101 -14.78 -45.37 -1.65
CA GLU A 101 -13.62 -46.13 -2.22
C GLU A 101 -13.86 -47.12 -3.40
N ASP A 102 -12.86 -47.45 -4.23
CA ASP A 102 -11.41 -47.16 -4.18
C ASP A 102 -10.82 -46.91 -5.60
N ALA A 103 -9.60 -46.35 -5.71
CA ALA A 103 -8.96 -46.09 -7.02
C ALA A 103 -7.41 -46.02 -7.03
N GLU A 104 -6.76 -47.01 -7.67
CA GLU A 104 -5.33 -46.96 -8.03
C GLU A 104 -5.06 -46.67 -9.52
N LYS A 105 -3.84 -46.19 -9.80
CA LYS A 105 -3.26 -45.80 -11.12
C LYS A 105 -2.07 -46.76 -11.44
N PRO A 106 -1.18 -46.55 -12.46
CA PRO A 106 -1.15 -45.67 -13.65
C PRO A 106 -1.34 -46.49 -14.97
N VAL A 107 -0.77 -46.29 -16.18
CA VAL A 107 0.36 -45.49 -16.74
C VAL A 107 0.12 -45.16 -18.23
N GLU A 108 0.94 -44.24 -18.77
CA GLU A 108 1.19 -43.95 -20.19
C GLU A 108 2.01 -45.10 -20.87
N GLU A 109 2.36 -45.15 -22.17
CA GLU A 109 2.38 -44.16 -23.27
C GLU A 109 2.41 -44.85 -24.67
N LEU A 110 2.43 -44.06 -25.76
CA LEU A 110 2.96 -44.35 -27.12
C LEU A 110 2.30 -45.41 -28.03
N MET A 111 1.78 -44.97 -29.20
CA MET A 111 2.33 -45.30 -30.54
C MET A 111 1.57 -44.59 -31.71
N GLU A 112 2.30 -44.28 -32.78
CA GLU A 112 1.85 -43.66 -34.05
C GLU A 112 2.63 -44.31 -35.23
N PRO A 113 2.33 -44.10 -36.54
CA PRO A 113 1.05 -43.81 -37.23
C PRO A 113 0.89 -44.65 -38.55
N THR A 114 0.26 -44.06 -39.60
CA THR A 114 0.24 -44.43 -41.06
C THR A 114 -0.96 -45.29 -41.59
N PRO A 115 -1.28 -45.31 -42.91
CA PRO A 115 -1.38 -44.18 -43.87
C PRO A 115 -2.55 -44.22 -44.92
N ARG A 116 -2.90 -43.04 -45.49
CA ARG A 116 -3.43 -42.76 -46.87
C ARG A 116 -4.64 -43.53 -47.46
N SER A 117 -5.64 -42.79 -47.99
CA SER A 117 -5.85 -42.68 -49.46
C SER A 117 -6.90 -41.62 -49.95
N GLN A 118 -6.54 -40.99 -51.08
CA GLN A 118 -7.30 -40.38 -52.22
C GLN A 118 -8.78 -39.89 -52.06
N ARG A 119 -9.09 -38.59 -52.29
CA ARG A 119 -9.61 -37.91 -53.55
C ARG A 119 -11.13 -38.10 -53.81
N VAL A 120 -11.92 -37.18 -54.41
CA VAL A 120 -11.83 -35.73 -54.78
C VAL A 120 -13.28 -35.24 -55.01
N GLY A 121 -13.60 -33.95 -54.78
CA GLY A 121 -14.89 -33.36 -55.15
C GLY A 121 -14.85 -31.83 -55.27
N VAL A 122 -15.27 -31.26 -56.40
CA VAL A 122 -15.11 -29.82 -56.72
C VAL A 122 -16.46 -29.11 -56.78
N TYR A 123 -16.82 -28.35 -55.73
CA TYR A 123 -17.79 -27.23 -55.76
C TYR A 123 -17.68 -26.37 -54.47
N ALA A 124 -16.73 -25.43 -54.38
CA ALA A 124 -16.51 -24.67 -53.12
C ALA A 124 -16.29 -23.15 -53.27
N VAL A 125 -15.96 -22.62 -54.46
CA VAL A 125 -15.52 -21.21 -54.60
C VAL A 125 -16.68 -20.22 -54.77
N ALA A 126 -17.77 -20.63 -55.43
CA ALA A 126 -18.89 -19.73 -55.74
C ALA A 126 -19.74 -19.34 -54.51
N ALA A 127 -19.92 -20.27 -53.55
CA ALA A 127 -20.76 -20.03 -52.38
C ALA A 127 -20.14 -19.02 -51.39
N ALA A 128 -18.83 -19.07 -51.16
CA ALA A 128 -18.15 -18.22 -50.19
C ALA A 128 -18.28 -16.72 -50.52
N LEU A 129 -18.16 -16.35 -51.81
CA LEU A 129 -18.28 -14.95 -52.25
C LEU A 129 -19.67 -14.36 -52.03
N VAL A 130 -20.73 -15.16 -52.17
CA VAL A 130 -22.11 -14.72 -51.93
C VAL A 130 -22.34 -14.44 -50.44
N VAL A 131 -21.83 -15.30 -49.54
CA VAL A 131 -21.96 -15.09 -48.09
C VAL A 131 -21.22 -13.82 -47.63
N VAL A 132 -20.00 -13.60 -48.11
CA VAL A 132 -19.21 -12.39 -47.77
C VAL A 132 -19.91 -11.11 -48.23
N LEU A 133 -20.49 -11.11 -49.44
CA LEU A 133 -21.25 -9.95 -49.96
C LEU A 133 -22.53 -9.67 -49.14
N LEU A 134 -23.26 -10.71 -48.71
CA LEU A 134 -24.46 -10.56 -47.89
C LEU A 134 -24.14 -10.04 -46.47
N VAL A 135 -23.07 -10.54 -45.84
CA VAL A 135 -22.62 -10.05 -44.53
C VAL A 135 -22.15 -8.59 -44.62
N GLY A 136 -21.38 -8.24 -45.65
CA GLY A 136 -20.94 -6.86 -45.89
C GLY A 136 -22.10 -5.88 -46.12
N ALA A 137 -23.12 -6.31 -46.89
CA ALA A 137 -24.33 -5.51 -47.09
C ALA A 137 -25.13 -5.30 -45.80
N GLY A 138 -25.27 -6.36 -44.96
CA GLY A 138 -25.92 -6.28 -43.66
C GLY A 138 -25.24 -5.29 -42.71
N ALA A 139 -23.91 -5.38 -42.57
CA ALA A 139 -23.12 -4.47 -41.74
C ALA A 139 -23.26 -3.00 -42.18
N LEU A 140 -23.26 -2.73 -43.50
CA LEU A 140 -23.42 -1.38 -44.05
C LEU A 140 -24.82 -0.78 -43.76
N LEU A 141 -25.87 -1.62 -43.76
CA LEU A 141 -27.23 -1.20 -43.43
C LEU A 141 -27.39 -0.89 -41.95
N ILE A 142 -26.87 -1.73 -41.07
CA ILE A 142 -26.87 -1.52 -39.60
C ILE A 142 -26.13 -0.22 -39.25
N TYR A 143 -24.93 -0.01 -39.82
CA TYR A 143 -24.16 1.22 -39.62
C TYR A 143 -24.95 2.47 -40.07
N ARG A 144 -25.61 2.41 -41.22
CA ARG A 144 -26.48 3.51 -41.72
C ARG A 144 -27.70 3.75 -40.84
N GLN A 145 -28.23 2.74 -40.15
CA GLN A 145 -29.37 2.85 -39.26
C GLN A 145 -28.99 3.52 -37.92
N HIS A 146 -27.86 3.13 -37.30
CA HIS A 146 -27.34 3.83 -36.12
C HIS A 146 -26.94 5.28 -36.40
N ARG A 147 -26.30 5.57 -37.54
CA ARG A 147 -25.95 6.97 -37.91
C ARG A 147 -27.18 7.89 -38.00
N ARG A 148 -28.36 7.36 -38.33
CA ARG A 148 -29.63 8.11 -38.35
C ARG A 148 -30.19 8.38 -36.95
N GLN A 149 -29.98 7.47 -35.99
CA GLN A 149 -30.40 7.69 -34.60
C GLN A 149 -29.57 8.80 -33.94
N LEU A 150 -28.24 8.79 -34.14
CA LEU A 150 -27.33 9.82 -33.63
C LEU A 150 -27.55 11.23 -34.22
N THR A 151 -28.23 11.34 -35.37
CA THR A 151 -28.59 12.64 -35.99
C THR A 151 -30.02 13.08 -35.72
N ALA A 152 -30.84 12.24 -35.06
CA ALA A 152 -32.20 12.59 -34.66
C ALA A 152 -32.30 13.10 -33.21
N ALA A 153 -31.30 12.83 -32.35
CA ALA A 153 -31.28 13.24 -30.94
C ALA A 153 -30.82 14.70 -30.72
N ALA A 154 -30.27 15.36 -31.74
CA ALA A 154 -29.80 16.75 -31.68
C ALA A 154 -30.97 17.76 -31.85
N GLY A 155 -32.01 17.65 -31.01
CA GLY A 155 -33.27 18.38 -31.17
C GLY A 155 -33.89 18.86 -29.85
N THR A 156 -33.57 20.10 -29.46
CA THR A 156 -34.30 20.94 -28.49
C THR A 156 -34.73 20.30 -27.16
N ALA A 157 -33.87 20.43 -26.14
CA ALA A 157 -34.26 20.38 -24.73
C ALA A 157 -33.65 21.59 -23.98
N GLN A 158 -34.36 22.72 -23.95
CA GLN A 158 -33.95 23.88 -23.15
C GLN A 158 -34.44 23.71 -21.70
N ALA A 159 -33.56 23.25 -20.82
CA ALA A 159 -33.81 23.24 -19.38
C ALA A 159 -33.70 24.67 -18.82
N VAL A 160 -34.84 25.29 -18.51
CA VAL A 160 -34.90 26.61 -17.85
C VAL A 160 -34.73 26.41 -16.34
N PHE A 161 -33.48 26.53 -15.86
CA PHE A 161 -33.21 26.59 -14.43
C PHE A 161 -33.49 27.99 -13.86
N PRO A 162 -34.04 28.11 -12.64
CA PRO A 162 -34.28 29.41 -12.01
C PRO A 162 -32.95 30.10 -11.70
N ARG A 163 -32.84 31.37 -12.11
CA ARG A 163 -31.59 32.13 -12.04
C ARG A 163 -31.33 32.66 -10.62
N VAL A 164 -30.83 31.79 -9.74
CA VAL A 164 -30.26 32.20 -8.45
C VAL A 164 -29.12 33.20 -8.69
N ALA A 165 -29.03 34.24 -7.86
CA ALA A 165 -28.05 35.31 -8.05
C ALA A 165 -26.63 34.79 -7.86
N ALA A 166 -25.80 34.97 -8.89
CA ALA A 166 -24.39 34.57 -8.86
C ALA A 166 -23.64 35.34 -7.77
N HIS A 167 -23.15 34.61 -6.77
CA HIS A 167 -22.15 35.11 -5.84
C HIS A 167 -20.78 34.74 -6.39
N SER A 168 -19.90 35.74 -6.52
CA SER A 168 -18.52 35.53 -6.98
C SER A 168 -17.71 34.83 -5.89
N GLY A 169 -17.58 33.51 -6.01
CA GLY A 169 -16.72 32.67 -5.17
C GLY A 169 -16.08 31.58 -6.04
N ALA A 170 -14.96 31.03 -5.59
CA ALA A 170 -14.31 29.94 -6.29
C ALA A 170 -15.26 28.74 -6.43
N TYR A 171 -15.23 28.08 -7.59
CA TYR A 171 -15.75 26.72 -7.67
C TYR A 171 -14.88 25.87 -6.74
N ALA A 172 -15.48 25.29 -5.70
CA ALA A 172 -14.79 24.29 -4.88
C ALA A 172 -14.49 23.09 -5.76
N GLN A 173 -13.27 23.04 -6.28
CA GLN A 173 -12.76 21.91 -7.03
C GLN A 173 -12.62 20.76 -6.03
N MET A 174 -13.33 19.66 -6.24
CA MET A 174 -13.19 18.48 -5.40
C MET A 174 -11.96 17.68 -5.87
N PRO A 175 -11.19 17.06 -4.96
CA PRO A 175 -10.11 16.16 -5.35
C PRO A 175 -10.62 15.05 -6.27
N LEU A 176 -9.85 14.73 -7.30
CA LEU A 176 -10.15 13.67 -8.25
C LEU A 176 -9.29 12.44 -7.93
N ARG A 177 -9.94 11.29 -7.76
CA ARG A 177 -9.32 10.05 -7.27
C ARG A 177 -9.72 8.86 -8.15
N ILE A 178 -8.75 8.16 -8.74
CA ILE A 178 -8.94 7.06 -9.71
C ILE A 178 -8.13 5.83 -9.29
N LEU A 179 -8.77 4.67 -9.21
CA LEU A 179 -8.12 3.36 -9.06
C LEU A 179 -7.78 2.79 -10.45
N ALA A 180 -6.50 2.79 -10.80
CA ALA A 180 -6.03 2.31 -12.10
C ALA A 180 -6.20 0.78 -12.21
N GLY A 181 -6.68 0.32 -13.36
CA GLY A 181 -7.04 -1.08 -13.61
C GLY A 181 -8.39 -1.52 -13.03
N TYR A 182 -8.99 -0.78 -12.10
CA TYR A 182 -10.22 -1.17 -11.40
C TYR A 182 -11.50 -0.88 -12.21
N LYS A 183 -12.54 -1.71 -12.04
CA LYS A 183 -13.79 -1.66 -12.83
C LYS A 183 -15.06 -1.85 -11.99
N GLY A 184 -14.96 -1.70 -10.67
CA GLY A 184 -16.08 -1.92 -9.76
C GLY A 184 -16.93 -0.68 -9.51
N LYS A 185 -17.54 -0.61 -8.32
CA LYS A 185 -18.22 0.59 -7.82
C LYS A 185 -17.18 1.48 -7.11
N PRO A 186 -17.42 2.79 -6.97
CA PRO A 186 -16.52 3.66 -6.20
C PRO A 186 -16.26 3.09 -4.80
N GLN A 187 -15.00 3.13 -4.37
CA GLN A 187 -14.54 2.63 -3.08
C GLN A 187 -14.30 3.79 -2.11
N ILE A 188 -14.12 3.48 -0.82
CA ILE A 188 -13.87 4.46 0.24
C ILE A 188 -12.71 3.93 1.08
N ASP A 189 -11.67 4.75 1.23
CA ASP A 189 -10.46 4.46 2.02
C ASP A 189 -10.66 4.67 3.54
N ASN A 190 -9.62 4.46 4.35
CA ASN A 190 -9.66 4.69 5.80
C ASN A 190 -9.71 6.19 6.18
N ALA A 191 -9.39 7.09 5.24
CA ALA A 191 -9.56 8.54 5.39
C ALA A 191 -11.01 9.01 5.12
N GLY A 192 -11.83 8.17 4.49
CA GLY A 192 -13.21 8.47 4.10
C GLY A 192 -13.35 9.11 2.71
N ALA A 193 -12.27 9.18 1.93
CA ALA A 193 -12.27 9.73 0.58
C ALA A 193 -12.77 8.70 -0.46
N VAL A 194 -13.46 9.19 -1.48
CA VAL A 194 -14.17 8.34 -2.47
C VAL A 194 -13.36 8.19 -3.75
N TRP A 195 -12.89 6.98 -4.01
CA TRP A 195 -12.10 6.62 -5.20
C TRP A 195 -12.98 6.07 -6.32
N GLN A 196 -12.83 6.60 -7.53
CA GLN A 196 -13.55 6.15 -8.72
C GLN A 196 -12.87 4.93 -9.38
N PRO A 197 -13.60 4.10 -10.15
CA PRO A 197 -13.00 3.13 -11.06
C PRO A 197 -12.18 3.80 -12.17
N ASP A 198 -11.45 2.99 -12.94
CA ASP A 198 -10.51 3.42 -13.96
C ASP A 198 -11.22 4.13 -15.14
N GLU A 199 -11.01 5.45 -15.25
CA GLU A 199 -11.58 6.31 -16.28
C GLU A 199 -10.50 7.13 -17.01
N TYR A 200 -10.86 7.80 -18.12
CA TYR A 200 -9.99 8.69 -18.91
C TYR A 200 -8.74 8.06 -19.54
N TYR A 201 -8.56 6.74 -19.41
CA TYR A 201 -7.40 6.02 -19.92
C TYR A 201 -7.46 5.70 -21.43
N HIS A 202 -6.28 5.56 -22.04
CA HIS A 202 -6.08 4.96 -23.36
C HIS A 202 -4.88 4.00 -23.34
N GLY A 203 -5.02 2.84 -23.99
CA GLY A 203 -3.99 1.80 -23.98
C GLY A 203 -3.86 1.08 -22.63
N GLY A 204 -2.90 0.16 -22.56
CA GLY A 204 -2.62 -0.66 -21.37
C GLY A 204 -3.62 -1.78 -21.06
N GLY A 205 -3.10 -2.82 -20.40
CA GLY A 205 -3.89 -3.85 -19.72
C GLY A 205 -4.44 -3.35 -18.38
N SER A 206 -5.27 -4.17 -17.74
CA SER A 206 -5.86 -3.92 -16.42
C SER A 206 -5.82 -5.25 -15.68
N TRP A 207 -5.24 -5.24 -14.48
CA TRP A 207 -4.90 -6.42 -13.70
C TRP A 207 -5.34 -6.28 -12.24
N ASP A 208 -5.41 -7.42 -11.55
CA ASP A 208 -5.71 -7.56 -10.13
C ASP A 208 -4.55 -8.27 -9.40
N ARG A 209 -4.36 -7.93 -8.12
CA ARG A 209 -3.28 -8.46 -7.28
C ARG A 209 -3.70 -9.82 -6.70
N PRO A 210 -3.03 -10.94 -7.06
CA PRO A 210 -3.44 -12.26 -6.59
C PRO A 210 -3.29 -12.41 -5.07
N GLU A 211 -4.20 -13.13 -4.43
CA GLU A 211 -4.16 -13.47 -3.00
C GLU A 211 -2.90 -14.25 -2.57
N SER A 212 -2.15 -14.79 -3.53
CA SER A 212 -0.87 -15.46 -3.30
C SER A 212 0.30 -14.49 -3.09
N TYR A 213 0.13 -13.20 -3.37
CA TYR A 213 1.08 -12.14 -3.01
C TYR A 213 0.79 -11.67 -1.57
N GLY A 214 1.83 -11.29 -0.84
CA GLY A 214 1.70 -10.86 0.56
C GLY A 214 0.95 -9.53 0.72
N PRO A 215 0.65 -9.11 1.97
CA PRO A 215 0.15 -7.76 2.21
C PRO A 215 1.15 -6.71 1.72
N VAL A 216 0.63 -5.66 1.10
CA VAL A 216 1.42 -4.46 0.77
C VAL A 216 1.80 -3.76 2.08
N ARG A 217 3.06 -3.36 2.20
CA ARG A 217 3.62 -2.69 3.40
C ARG A 217 3.72 -1.19 3.18
N ARG A 218 3.91 -0.40 4.25
CA ARG A 218 3.86 1.08 4.21
C ARG A 218 2.52 1.69 3.81
N THR A 219 1.40 0.97 4.01
CA THR A 219 0.07 1.57 3.84
C THR A 219 -0.97 1.00 4.80
N SER A 220 -1.96 1.82 5.19
CA SER A 220 -3.19 1.37 5.85
C SER A 220 -4.28 0.97 4.85
N ASP A 221 -4.20 1.46 3.60
CA ASP A 221 -5.21 1.33 2.54
C ASP A 221 -4.76 0.42 1.38
N PRO A 222 -4.69 -0.91 1.59
CA PRO A 222 -4.26 -1.86 0.57
C PRO A 222 -5.17 -1.90 -0.66
N MET A 223 -6.37 -1.31 -0.61
CA MET A 223 -7.26 -1.23 -1.78
C MET A 223 -6.68 -0.41 -2.93
N LEU A 224 -5.90 0.63 -2.63
CA LEU A 224 -5.24 1.47 -3.65
C LEU A 224 -4.28 0.64 -4.51
N PHE A 225 -3.73 -0.44 -3.93
CA PHE A 225 -2.69 -1.29 -4.52
C PHE A 225 -3.22 -2.65 -5.00
N GLN A 226 -4.54 -2.89 -4.90
CA GLN A 226 -5.17 -4.17 -5.26
C GLN A 226 -5.37 -4.35 -6.78
N HIS A 227 -5.30 -3.26 -7.55
CA HIS A 227 -5.41 -3.25 -9.02
C HIS A 227 -4.32 -2.38 -9.63
N TRP A 228 -3.97 -2.63 -10.90
CA TRP A 228 -3.13 -1.72 -11.67
C TRP A 228 -3.46 -1.70 -13.17
N ARG A 229 -3.10 -0.60 -13.82
CA ARG A 229 -2.99 -0.48 -15.28
C ARG A 229 -1.55 -0.74 -15.70
N GLU A 230 -1.33 -1.41 -16.83
CA GLU A 230 0.00 -1.88 -17.23
C GLU A 230 0.30 -1.77 -18.74
N GLY A 231 1.55 -1.51 -19.10
CA GLY A 231 2.05 -1.46 -20.47
C GLY A 231 2.27 -0.03 -20.96
N ASN A 232 2.08 0.23 -22.25
CA ASN A 232 2.04 1.61 -22.76
C ASN A 232 0.61 2.14 -22.66
N PHE A 233 0.40 3.20 -21.88
CA PHE A 233 -0.90 3.84 -21.68
C PHE A 233 -0.79 5.35 -21.38
N SER A 234 -1.91 6.04 -21.46
CA SER A 234 -2.05 7.44 -21.03
C SER A 234 -3.38 7.68 -20.35
N TYR A 235 -3.48 8.77 -19.59
CA TYR A 235 -4.73 9.33 -19.07
C TYR A 235 -4.90 10.75 -19.62
N ASN A 236 -6.11 11.08 -20.06
CA ASN A 236 -6.50 12.40 -20.56
C ASN A 236 -7.62 12.96 -19.68
N ILE A 237 -7.27 13.43 -18.48
CA ILE A 237 -8.23 13.74 -17.40
C ILE A 237 -8.77 15.15 -17.59
N PRO A 238 -10.09 15.36 -17.84
CA PRO A 238 -10.68 16.70 -17.92
C PRO A 238 -10.59 17.37 -16.56
N LEU A 239 -9.89 18.51 -16.50
CA LEU A 239 -9.53 19.18 -15.25
C LEU A 239 -9.67 20.70 -15.43
N PRO A 240 -10.36 21.41 -14.51
CA PRO A 240 -10.44 22.87 -14.59
C PRO A 240 -9.06 23.53 -14.56
N GLN A 241 -8.93 24.72 -15.15
CA GLN A 241 -7.68 25.48 -15.04
C GLN A 241 -7.44 25.89 -13.58
N GLY A 242 -6.24 25.57 -13.07
CA GLY A 242 -5.87 25.66 -11.66
C GLY A 242 -4.47 25.07 -11.41
N VAL A 243 -4.02 25.14 -10.16
CA VAL A 243 -2.82 24.45 -9.67
C VAL A 243 -3.29 23.28 -8.81
N TYR A 244 -2.56 22.16 -8.92
CA TYR A 244 -2.88 20.89 -8.30
C TYR A 244 -1.62 20.22 -7.79
N ASP A 245 -1.80 19.44 -6.73
CA ASP A 245 -0.84 18.45 -6.27
C ASP A 245 -1.27 17.09 -6.84
N LEU A 246 -0.33 16.42 -7.52
CA LEU A 246 -0.55 15.17 -8.23
C LEU A 246 0.13 14.03 -7.49
N HIS A 247 -0.65 13.07 -7.01
CA HIS A 247 -0.20 11.89 -6.29
C HIS A 247 -0.32 10.66 -7.19
N LEU A 248 0.79 9.94 -7.41
CA LEU A 248 0.83 8.72 -8.22
C LEU A 248 1.26 7.54 -7.35
N PHE A 249 0.38 6.53 -7.26
CA PHE A 249 0.56 5.37 -6.37
C PHE A 249 1.02 4.14 -7.15
N PHE A 250 1.96 3.40 -6.57
CA PHE A 250 2.61 2.25 -7.18
C PHE A 250 2.86 1.12 -6.15
N VAL A 251 2.78 -0.12 -6.59
CA VAL A 251 3.45 -1.27 -5.96
C VAL A 251 4.06 -2.15 -7.02
N SER A 252 5.27 -2.67 -6.77
CA SER A 252 5.87 -3.74 -7.55
C SER A 252 5.81 -5.04 -6.77
N ALA A 253 5.26 -6.09 -7.36
CA ALA A 253 5.37 -7.46 -6.85
C ALA A 253 6.56 -8.23 -7.44
N GLN A 254 7.29 -7.62 -8.38
CA GLN A 254 8.45 -8.27 -9.01
C GLN A 254 9.63 -8.24 -8.04
N PRO A 255 10.31 -9.37 -7.75
CA PRO A 255 11.52 -9.37 -6.94
C PRO A 255 12.60 -8.46 -7.52
N TYR A 256 13.51 -7.97 -6.66
CA TYR A 256 14.70 -7.24 -7.11
C TYR A 256 15.48 -8.05 -8.16
N ALA A 257 15.53 -7.55 -9.38
CA ALA A 257 16.42 -8.02 -10.42
C ALA A 257 17.78 -7.33 -10.31
N ASN A 258 18.84 -7.99 -10.80
CA ASN A 258 20.18 -7.39 -10.92
C ASN A 258 20.29 -6.33 -12.05
N THR A 259 19.16 -5.90 -12.61
CA THR A 259 19.03 -4.97 -13.73
C THR A 259 17.83 -4.05 -13.45
N PRO A 260 17.95 -2.72 -13.59
CA PRO A 260 16.85 -1.80 -13.30
C PRO A 260 15.56 -2.15 -14.06
N SER A 261 14.45 -2.21 -13.33
CA SER A 261 13.10 -2.52 -13.79
C SER A 261 12.33 -1.22 -14.00
N THR A 262 12.61 -0.56 -15.12
CA THR A 262 12.30 0.85 -15.35
C THR A 262 11.26 1.12 -16.44
N PHE A 263 10.49 2.19 -16.25
CA PHE A 263 9.62 2.82 -17.24
C PHE A 263 9.70 4.35 -17.15
N ASN A 264 8.92 5.10 -17.94
CA ASN A 264 8.88 6.56 -17.87
C ASN A 264 7.45 7.07 -17.67
N VAL A 265 7.29 8.07 -16.80
CA VAL A 265 6.06 8.86 -16.65
C VAL A 265 6.30 10.28 -17.19
N LEU A 266 5.32 10.81 -17.92
CA LEU A 266 5.30 12.17 -18.44
C LEU A 266 4.00 12.89 -18.06
N VAL A 267 4.09 14.19 -17.77
CA VAL A 267 2.93 15.09 -17.59
C VAL A 267 2.93 16.17 -18.68
N ASN A 268 1.81 16.34 -19.38
CA ASN A 268 1.64 17.28 -20.50
C ASN A 268 2.80 17.22 -21.53
N GLY A 269 3.31 16.02 -21.80
CA GLY A 269 4.43 15.76 -22.72
C GLY A 269 5.84 16.06 -22.18
N LYS A 270 5.97 16.55 -20.94
CA LYS A 270 7.27 16.72 -20.24
C LYS A 270 7.57 15.49 -19.39
N PRO A 271 8.84 15.04 -19.27
CA PRO A 271 9.21 14.00 -18.31
C PRO A 271 8.84 14.40 -16.88
N LEU A 272 8.24 13.47 -16.13
CA LEU A 272 7.89 13.59 -14.71
C LEU A 272 8.75 12.63 -13.88
N LEU A 273 8.74 11.35 -14.26
CA LEU A 273 9.57 10.29 -13.68
C LEU A 273 10.30 9.54 -14.81
N PRO A 274 11.51 9.98 -15.21
CA PRO A 274 12.32 9.28 -16.21
C PRO A 274 13.05 8.07 -15.60
N TYR A 275 13.05 6.93 -16.30
CA TYR A 275 13.70 5.68 -15.85
C TYR A 275 13.33 5.24 -14.42
N PHE A 276 12.05 5.34 -14.09
CA PHE A 276 11.49 5.06 -12.78
C PHE A 276 11.39 3.56 -12.50
N ASP A 277 11.96 3.11 -11.38
CA ASP A 277 11.88 1.74 -10.86
C ASP A 277 11.24 1.77 -9.48
N VAL A 278 10.00 1.27 -9.42
CA VAL A 278 9.18 1.23 -8.19
C VAL A 278 9.89 0.46 -7.07
N ASN A 279 10.63 -0.61 -7.36
CA ASN A 279 11.35 -1.35 -6.31
C ASN A 279 12.53 -0.54 -5.74
N MET A 280 13.17 0.31 -6.53
CA MET A 280 14.27 1.16 -6.05
C MET A 280 13.77 2.36 -5.23
N ASP A 281 12.62 2.94 -5.58
CA ASP A 281 11.99 4.05 -4.83
C ASP A 281 11.32 3.54 -3.54
N ALA A 282 10.48 2.49 -3.64
CA ALA A 282 9.79 1.85 -2.51
C ALA A 282 10.71 1.15 -1.49
N MET A 283 12.00 0.96 -1.82
CA MET A 283 12.95 0.13 -1.07
C MET A 283 12.57 -1.37 -0.98
N GLY A 284 11.72 -1.88 -1.87
CA GLY A 284 11.53 -3.32 -2.08
C GLY A 284 10.18 -3.74 -2.66
N PRO A 285 10.05 -5.02 -3.04
CA PRO A 285 8.79 -5.58 -3.55
C PRO A 285 7.72 -5.67 -2.46
N ASP A 286 6.46 -5.53 -2.85
CA ASP A 286 5.29 -5.51 -1.98
C ASP A 286 5.34 -4.41 -0.90
N ILE A 287 5.94 -3.26 -1.25
CA ILE A 287 5.90 -2.02 -0.48
C ILE A 287 5.13 -0.98 -1.32
N ALA A 288 4.19 -0.28 -0.68
CA ALA A 288 3.50 0.86 -1.24
C ALA A 288 4.52 1.98 -1.50
N ASP A 289 4.41 2.57 -2.69
CA ASP A 289 5.14 3.76 -3.09
C ASP A 289 4.19 4.80 -3.65
N GLU A 290 4.55 6.05 -3.44
CA GLU A 290 3.79 7.22 -3.84
C GLU A 290 4.74 8.34 -4.24
N ARG A 291 4.44 8.98 -5.37
CA ARG A 291 5.19 10.12 -5.88
C ARG A 291 4.25 11.32 -6.00
N VAL A 292 4.50 12.34 -5.17
CA VAL A 292 3.76 13.61 -5.17
C VAL A 292 4.49 14.66 -6.00
N PHE A 293 3.73 15.53 -6.66
CA PHE A 293 4.22 16.64 -7.45
C PHE A 293 3.28 17.86 -7.33
N ARG A 294 3.77 18.94 -6.73
CA ARG A 294 3.07 20.24 -6.67
C ARG A 294 3.20 21.03 -7.98
N ASP A 295 2.53 22.19 -8.11
CA ASP A 295 2.55 23.03 -9.33
C ASP A 295 2.05 22.32 -10.63
N VAL A 296 1.21 21.29 -10.53
CA VAL A 296 0.63 20.62 -11.71
C VAL A 296 -0.59 21.39 -12.21
N SER A 297 -0.70 21.57 -13.53
CA SER A 297 -1.85 22.22 -14.19
C SER A 297 -2.25 21.48 -15.47
N PRO A 298 -3.53 21.49 -15.88
CA PRO A 298 -3.95 20.95 -17.16
C PRO A 298 -3.43 21.79 -18.34
N ALA A 299 -3.29 21.13 -19.50
CA ALA A 299 -2.91 21.75 -20.74
C ALA A 299 -3.98 22.72 -21.27
N ALA A 300 -3.63 23.49 -22.31
CA ALA A 300 -4.47 24.56 -22.86
C ALA A 300 -5.79 24.10 -23.51
N ASP A 301 -6.02 22.80 -23.65
CA ASP A 301 -7.27 22.18 -24.09
C ASP A 301 -8.21 21.78 -22.94
N GLY A 302 -7.77 21.93 -21.68
CA GLY A 302 -8.56 21.62 -20.48
C GLY A 302 -8.40 20.17 -19.97
N MET A 303 -7.34 19.46 -20.39
CA MET A 303 -7.02 18.13 -19.88
C MET A 303 -5.65 18.09 -19.21
N LEU A 304 -5.51 17.32 -18.12
CA LEU A 304 -4.21 16.86 -17.65
C LEU A 304 -3.85 15.59 -18.42
N HIS A 305 -2.74 15.62 -19.14
CA HIS A 305 -2.23 14.45 -19.84
C HIS A 305 -1.15 13.76 -19.00
N LEU A 306 -1.41 12.53 -18.56
CA LEU A 306 -0.39 11.65 -18.00
C LEU A 306 -0.05 10.56 -19.02
N SER A 307 1.21 10.22 -19.21
CA SER A 307 1.63 9.18 -20.16
C SER A 307 2.70 8.27 -19.56
N PHE A 308 2.44 6.97 -19.62
CA PHE A 308 3.24 5.90 -19.03
C PHE A 308 3.80 5.04 -20.16
N THR A 309 5.12 5.04 -20.31
CA THR A 309 5.81 4.35 -21.41
C THR A 309 6.84 3.37 -20.88
N SER A 310 6.65 2.10 -21.23
CA SER A 310 7.54 0.97 -20.90
C SER A 310 8.96 1.23 -21.39
N TYR A 311 9.98 0.81 -20.62
CA TYR A 311 11.38 0.92 -21.03
C TYR A 311 12.15 -0.40 -20.92
N THR A 312 12.52 -0.86 -19.72
CA THR A 312 13.03 -2.23 -19.51
C THR A 312 11.95 -3.20 -19.02
N VAL A 313 10.88 -2.67 -18.43
CA VAL A 313 9.66 -3.42 -18.04
C VAL A 313 8.40 -2.70 -18.56
N PRO A 314 7.22 -3.36 -18.59
CA PRO A 314 5.95 -2.68 -18.75
C PRO A 314 5.81 -1.55 -17.71
N ALA A 315 5.33 -0.36 -18.13
CA ALA A 315 4.96 0.66 -17.14
C ALA A 315 3.77 0.18 -16.31
N SER A 316 3.67 0.60 -15.05
CA SER A 316 2.53 0.30 -14.18
C SER A 316 2.06 1.55 -13.43
N LEU A 317 0.81 1.51 -12.95
CA LEU A 317 0.21 2.51 -12.06
C LEU A 317 -0.96 1.88 -11.31
N ASN A 318 -1.05 2.11 -10.00
CA ASN A 318 -2.09 1.55 -9.13
C ASN A 318 -3.22 2.55 -8.86
N ALA A 319 -2.91 3.81 -8.57
CA ALA A 319 -3.92 4.85 -8.40
C ALA A 319 -3.39 6.25 -8.78
N ILE A 320 -4.31 7.19 -8.99
CA ILE A 320 -4.05 8.61 -9.23
C ILE A 320 -4.93 9.42 -8.28
N GLU A 321 -4.33 10.38 -7.58
CA GLU A 321 -5.05 11.47 -6.93
C GLU A 321 -4.58 12.84 -7.45
N ILE A 322 -5.51 13.77 -7.56
CA ILE A 322 -5.29 15.16 -7.96
C ILE A 322 -6.04 16.04 -6.97
N VAL A 323 -5.32 16.72 -6.09
CA VAL A 323 -5.85 17.65 -5.09
C VAL A 323 -5.66 19.09 -5.58
N PRO A 324 -6.62 20.02 -5.40
CA PRO A 324 -6.37 21.44 -5.68
C PRO A 324 -5.29 21.97 -4.73
N GLY A 325 -4.11 22.29 -5.27
CA GLY A 325 -2.91 22.66 -4.51
C GLY A 325 -2.70 24.17 -4.46
N GLU A 326 -1.70 24.60 -3.70
CA GLU A 326 -1.31 26.01 -3.63
C GLU A 326 -0.19 26.34 -4.62
N ALA A 327 -0.18 27.58 -5.13
CA ALA A 327 0.82 27.98 -6.11
C ALA A 327 2.20 28.07 -5.45
N HIS A 328 3.12 27.23 -5.90
CA HIS A 328 4.49 27.08 -5.39
C HIS A 328 4.66 26.46 -4.01
N HIS A 329 3.62 25.86 -3.42
CA HIS A 329 3.68 25.16 -2.12
C HIS A 329 2.91 23.83 -2.17
N GLU A 330 3.48 22.75 -1.63
CA GLU A 330 2.79 21.46 -1.39
C GLU A 330 1.84 21.60 -0.18
N LEU A 331 0.66 20.97 -0.26
CA LEU A 331 -0.28 20.95 0.86
C LEU A 331 0.32 20.24 2.08
N PRO A 332 0.13 20.76 3.33
CA PRO A 332 0.74 20.14 4.50
C PRO A 332 0.19 18.75 4.79
N ILE A 333 1.09 17.76 4.79
CA ILE A 333 0.79 16.34 5.02
C ILE A 333 0.63 16.11 6.52
N ARG A 334 -0.43 15.40 6.92
CA ARG A 334 -0.76 15.13 8.32
C ARG A 334 -1.13 13.67 8.50
N ILE A 335 -0.40 12.97 9.37
CA ILE A 335 -0.53 11.53 9.64
C ILE A 335 -0.80 11.37 11.12
N VAL A 336 -1.87 10.67 11.51
CA VAL A 336 -2.14 10.28 12.89
C VAL A 336 -1.89 8.77 13.07
N ALA A 337 -1.35 8.34 14.20
CA ALA A 337 -0.99 6.94 14.48
C ALA A 337 -2.22 6.03 14.78
N GLN A 338 -3.31 6.23 14.03
CA GLN A 338 -4.62 5.60 14.19
C GLN A 338 -5.05 4.89 12.90
N SER A 339 -6.01 3.98 13.01
CA SER A 339 -6.56 3.20 11.89
C SER A 339 -7.59 3.96 11.02
N ARG A 340 -7.78 5.25 11.28
CA ARG A 340 -8.76 6.14 10.64
C ARG A 340 -8.24 7.57 10.67
N ALA A 341 -8.73 8.38 9.74
CA ALA A 341 -8.47 9.81 9.79
C ALA A 341 -9.13 10.50 11.01
N TYR A 342 -8.51 11.58 11.44
CA TYR A 342 -8.99 12.50 12.47
C TYR A 342 -9.17 13.90 11.87
N THR A 343 -10.07 14.72 12.42
CA THR A 343 -10.20 16.13 12.06
C THR A 343 -10.09 16.97 13.32
N ASP A 344 -9.11 17.86 13.36
CA ASP A 344 -8.83 18.68 14.53
C ASP A 344 -9.80 19.87 14.68
N HIS A 345 -9.69 20.59 15.80
CA HIS A 345 -10.52 21.75 16.11
C HIS A 345 -10.36 22.92 15.14
N SER A 346 -9.29 22.96 14.33
CA SER A 346 -9.08 23.96 13.27
C SER A 346 -9.76 23.57 11.96
N GLY A 347 -10.11 22.29 11.81
CA GLY A 347 -10.71 21.70 10.61
C GLY A 347 -9.70 21.05 9.67
N ALA A 348 -8.43 20.88 10.07
CA ALA A 348 -7.46 20.16 9.27
C ALA A 348 -7.67 18.64 9.41
N LEU A 349 -7.57 17.93 8.27
CA LEU A 349 -7.63 16.49 8.21
C LEU A 349 -6.24 15.91 8.53
N TRP A 350 -6.22 14.90 9.40
CA TRP A 350 -5.08 14.05 9.69
C TRP A 350 -5.40 12.66 9.14
N GLU A 351 -4.61 12.18 8.20
CA GLU A 351 -4.80 10.90 7.53
C GLU A 351 -4.37 9.72 8.44
N PRO A 352 -4.83 8.49 8.17
CA PRO A 352 -4.46 7.30 8.93
C PRO A 352 -2.95 7.03 8.95
N ASP A 353 -2.55 6.06 9.77
CA ASP A 353 -1.15 5.66 9.94
C ASP A 353 -0.60 4.94 8.69
N ASP A 354 -0.21 5.71 7.68
CA ASP A 354 0.39 5.27 6.41
C ASP A 354 1.93 5.46 6.39
N TYR A 355 2.60 5.03 5.32
CA TYR A 355 4.05 5.14 5.07
C TYR A 355 5.00 4.43 6.08
N TYR A 356 4.47 3.85 7.16
CA TYR A 356 5.27 3.28 8.24
C TYR A 356 5.94 1.92 7.92
N SER A 357 7.03 1.65 8.62
CA SER A 357 7.72 0.36 8.65
C SER A 357 8.15 0.02 10.07
N GLY A 358 7.77 -1.16 10.56
CA GLY A 358 8.05 -1.61 11.92
C GLY A 358 7.15 -0.98 12.99
N GLY A 359 7.52 -1.19 14.25
CA GLY A 359 6.73 -0.80 15.42
C GLY A 359 5.40 -1.55 15.57
N TYR A 360 4.62 -1.11 16.55
CA TYR A 360 3.28 -1.56 16.88
C TYR A 360 2.41 -0.33 17.17
N THR A 361 1.10 -0.42 17.01
CA THR A 361 0.16 0.60 17.50
C THR A 361 -0.41 0.22 18.87
N SER A 362 -0.69 1.21 19.71
CA SER A 362 -1.49 1.06 20.93
C SER A 362 -2.51 2.17 21.01
N GLU A 363 -3.79 1.82 21.17
CA GLU A 363 -4.85 2.77 21.52
C GLU A 363 -4.81 3.10 23.02
N THR A 364 -5.36 4.25 23.42
CA THR A 364 -5.43 4.72 24.81
C THR A 364 -6.81 5.29 25.16
N ASN A 365 -7.36 4.84 26.30
CA ASN A 365 -8.57 5.41 26.89
C ASN A 365 -8.28 6.56 27.90
N PHE A 366 -7.04 7.03 27.95
CA PHE A 366 -6.62 8.10 28.87
C PHE A 366 -6.53 9.43 28.11
N ALA A 367 -7.39 10.39 28.50
CA ALA A 367 -7.37 11.73 27.95
C ALA A 367 -6.02 12.42 28.16
N VAL A 368 -5.45 12.94 27.08
CA VAL A 368 -4.32 13.87 27.11
C VAL A 368 -4.85 15.27 27.43
N THR A 369 -4.14 15.99 28.29
CA THR A 369 -4.51 17.32 28.80
C THR A 369 -3.67 18.44 28.17
N GLU A 370 -4.11 19.68 28.35
CA GLU A 370 -3.48 20.90 27.83
C GLU A 370 -3.40 20.99 26.29
N THR A 371 -4.25 20.22 25.59
CA THR A 371 -4.48 20.29 24.14
C THR A 371 -5.96 20.59 23.84
N ALA A 372 -6.23 21.19 22.68
CA ALA A 372 -7.58 21.30 22.12
C ALA A 372 -8.05 19.97 21.49
N ASP A 373 -7.09 19.13 21.09
CA ASP A 373 -7.28 17.91 20.29
C ASP A 373 -6.81 16.67 21.06
N PRO A 374 -7.49 16.26 22.15
CA PRO A 374 -7.08 15.11 22.94
C PRO A 374 -7.19 13.79 22.17
N GLU A 375 -8.08 13.74 21.17
CA GLU A 375 -8.32 12.56 20.33
C GLU A 375 -7.24 12.35 19.25
N LEU A 376 -6.44 13.37 18.90
CA LEU A 376 -5.22 13.19 18.08
C LEU A 376 -4.24 12.21 18.75
N TYR A 377 -4.22 12.21 20.09
CA TYR A 377 -3.36 11.37 20.92
C TYR A 377 -4.07 10.09 21.43
N ALA A 378 -5.20 9.70 20.82
CA ALA A 378 -5.93 8.48 21.17
C ALA A 378 -5.16 7.18 20.85
N ALA A 379 -4.04 7.27 20.13
CA ALA A 379 -3.09 6.18 19.95
C ALA A 379 -1.62 6.64 19.90
N GLU A 380 -0.71 5.67 20.00
CA GLU A 380 0.71 5.82 19.68
C GLU A 380 1.21 4.69 18.77
N ARG A 381 2.06 5.01 17.79
CA ARG A 381 2.97 4.04 17.17
C ARG A 381 4.23 3.98 18.00
N TYR A 382 4.62 2.78 18.45
CA TYR A 382 5.73 2.58 19.37
C TYR A 382 6.65 1.41 18.97
N GLY A 383 7.89 1.45 19.43
CA GLY A 383 8.90 0.39 19.22
C GLY A 383 10.17 0.91 18.57
N TYR A 384 10.73 0.14 17.63
CA TYR A 384 11.65 0.62 16.60
C TYR A 384 10.86 0.69 15.29
N PHE A 385 10.80 1.86 14.66
CA PHE A 385 10.01 2.08 13.44
C PHE A 385 10.56 3.26 12.62
N SER A 386 10.11 3.36 11.37
CA SER A 386 10.35 4.50 10.50
C SER A 386 9.14 4.83 9.64
N TYR A 387 9.07 6.05 9.13
CA TYR A 387 8.15 6.49 8.09
C TYR A 387 8.95 6.86 6.83
N SER A 388 8.35 6.73 5.65
CA SER A 388 8.92 7.12 4.37
C SER A 388 7.94 8.05 3.65
N ILE A 389 7.72 9.22 4.25
CA ILE A 389 6.65 10.16 3.87
C ILE A 389 6.99 10.74 2.49
N PRO A 390 6.09 10.66 1.50
CA PRO A 390 6.31 11.26 0.19
C PRO A 390 6.15 12.78 0.26
N VAL A 391 6.94 13.52 -0.52
CA VAL A 391 6.94 14.99 -0.64
C VAL A 391 7.47 15.37 -2.03
N ASP A 392 7.24 16.60 -2.48
CA ASP A 392 7.94 17.13 -3.65
C ASP A 392 9.45 17.30 -3.35
N ALA A 393 10.30 17.00 -4.33
CA ALA A 393 11.75 16.98 -4.16
C ALA A 393 12.43 18.35 -4.40
N ARG A 394 11.67 19.44 -4.52
CA ARG A 394 12.16 20.78 -4.86
C ARG A 394 12.60 21.64 -3.66
N ASP A 395 11.89 21.52 -2.54
CA ASP A 395 11.95 22.49 -1.45
C ASP A 395 12.50 21.87 -0.16
N GLU A 396 12.49 22.64 0.94
CA GLU A 396 12.83 22.14 2.28
C GLU A 396 11.57 22.14 3.15
N TYR A 397 11.52 21.22 4.13
CA TYR A 397 10.31 20.98 4.91
C TYR A 397 10.54 21.17 6.41
N THR A 398 9.54 21.70 7.10
CA THR A 398 9.44 21.62 8.56
C THR A 398 8.70 20.33 8.93
N LEU A 399 9.40 19.42 9.61
CA LEU A 399 8.85 18.20 10.21
C LEU A 399 8.41 18.49 11.65
N ILE A 400 7.14 18.28 11.95
CA ILE A 400 6.54 18.45 13.27
C ILE A 400 6.08 17.09 13.79
N LEU A 401 6.54 16.73 14.99
CA LEU A 401 6.25 15.45 15.64
C LEU A 401 5.44 15.68 16.91
N HIS A 402 4.30 15.01 17.01
CA HIS A 402 3.36 15.11 18.11
C HIS A 402 3.46 13.86 18.98
N PHE A 403 3.68 14.05 20.28
CA PHE A 403 3.83 12.95 21.24
C PHE A 403 2.88 13.13 22.42
N ALA A 404 2.53 12.03 23.07
CA ALA A 404 2.09 12.02 24.45
C ALA A 404 2.81 10.90 25.21
N GLU A 405 3.23 11.14 26.45
CA GLU A 405 3.77 10.06 27.28
C GLU A 405 2.62 9.28 27.92
N LEU A 406 2.20 8.23 27.22
CA LEU A 406 1.08 7.38 27.59
C LEU A 406 1.47 6.22 28.52
N TYR A 407 2.73 5.78 28.56
CA TYR A 407 3.13 4.55 29.24
C TYR A 407 3.83 4.76 30.59
N PHE A 408 4.66 5.81 30.72
CA PHE A 408 5.47 6.08 31.91
C PHE A 408 4.93 7.24 32.76
N GLY A 409 5.08 7.12 34.08
CA GLY A 409 4.77 8.13 35.09
C GLY A 409 3.83 7.67 36.21
N PRO A 410 3.39 8.61 37.07
CA PRO A 410 2.49 8.32 38.18
C PRO A 410 1.16 7.71 37.70
N ASN A 411 0.77 6.56 38.28
CA ASN A 411 -0.43 5.80 37.91
C ASN A 411 -0.49 5.38 36.42
N ARG A 412 0.63 5.39 35.68
CA ARG A 412 0.76 4.81 34.34
C ARG A 412 1.29 3.36 34.42
N PRO A 413 0.98 2.48 33.45
CA PRO A 413 1.37 1.06 33.51
C PRO A 413 2.87 0.80 33.70
N GLY A 414 3.73 1.62 33.08
CA GLY A 414 5.19 1.51 33.19
C GLY A 414 5.82 2.16 34.42
N GLY A 415 5.06 2.95 35.19
CA GLY A 415 5.60 3.73 36.32
C GLY A 415 6.76 4.65 35.92
N GLY A 416 7.68 4.94 36.83
CA GLY A 416 8.90 5.70 36.53
C GLY A 416 8.65 7.16 36.17
N GLY A 417 9.40 7.69 35.21
CA GLY A 417 9.35 9.09 34.79
C GLY A 417 10.52 9.47 33.88
N ALA A 418 11.20 10.59 34.18
CA ALA A 418 12.30 11.10 33.37
C ALA A 418 13.40 10.04 33.18
N GLY A 419 13.84 9.89 31.93
CA GLY A 419 14.79 8.87 31.49
C GLY A 419 14.21 7.47 31.34
N SER A 420 12.93 7.20 31.66
CA SER A 420 12.31 5.88 31.44
C SER A 420 12.23 5.52 29.95
N ARG A 421 11.85 6.49 29.11
CA ARG A 421 11.80 6.41 27.64
C ARG A 421 12.81 7.38 27.07
N VAL A 422 13.75 6.89 26.27
CA VAL A 422 14.75 7.72 25.55
C VAL A 422 14.96 7.13 24.16
N PHE A 423 14.86 7.94 23.11
CA PHE A 423 15.06 7.48 21.73
C PHE A 423 15.73 8.54 20.85
N ARG A 424 16.42 8.07 19.80
CA ARG A 424 16.99 8.93 18.76
C ARG A 424 15.96 9.16 17.66
N ILE A 425 16.01 10.33 17.04
CA ILE A 425 15.25 10.65 15.83
C ILE A 425 16.28 10.96 14.74
N ASP A 426 16.30 10.16 13.68
CA ASP A 426 17.11 10.38 12.48
C ASP A 426 16.19 10.64 11.28
N CYS A 427 16.52 11.57 10.37
CA CYS A 427 15.82 11.76 9.10
C CYS A 427 16.80 11.78 7.93
N ASN A 428 16.51 11.05 6.86
CA ASN A 428 17.35 10.96 5.66
C ASN A 428 18.85 10.67 5.97
N GLY A 429 19.11 9.91 7.02
CA GLY A 429 20.45 9.54 7.50
C GLY A 429 21.14 10.54 8.43
N GLN A 430 20.48 11.65 8.77
CA GLN A 430 21.00 12.69 9.69
C GLN A 430 20.26 12.65 11.03
N THR A 431 20.97 12.73 12.16
CA THR A 431 20.34 12.78 13.49
C THR A 431 19.75 14.15 13.79
N LEU A 432 18.44 14.21 14.01
CA LEU A 432 17.69 15.39 14.41
C LEU A 432 17.69 15.58 15.95
N ASP A 433 17.35 14.54 16.70
CA ASP A 433 17.52 14.49 18.17
C ASP A 433 18.29 13.23 18.57
N LYS A 434 19.26 13.38 19.49
CA LYS A 434 20.18 12.34 19.96
C LYS A 434 19.66 11.52 21.13
N GLY A 435 18.54 11.89 21.74
CA GLY A 435 17.99 11.23 22.93
C GLY A 435 16.80 11.97 23.52
N LEU A 436 15.71 12.03 22.75
CA LEU A 436 14.45 12.65 23.17
C LEU A 436 13.83 11.85 24.33
N ASP A 437 13.39 12.59 25.34
CA ASP A 437 12.75 12.08 26.58
C ASP A 437 11.49 12.91 26.83
N ILE A 438 10.36 12.42 26.31
CA ILE A 438 9.07 13.13 26.32
C ILE A 438 8.48 13.28 27.73
N TYR A 439 8.81 12.37 28.65
CA TYR A 439 8.42 12.57 30.06
C TYR A 439 9.20 13.75 30.67
N LYS A 440 10.49 13.89 30.36
CA LYS A 440 11.30 14.99 30.89
C LYS A 440 10.93 16.36 30.32
N SER A 441 10.34 16.43 29.13
CA SER A 441 9.85 17.70 28.56
C SER A 441 8.47 18.10 29.09
N ALA A 442 7.51 17.17 29.18
CA ALA A 442 6.11 17.50 29.52
C ALA A 442 5.42 16.57 30.54
N GLY A 443 6.03 15.44 30.92
CA GLY A 443 5.42 14.45 31.79
C GLY A 443 4.34 13.59 31.10
N SER A 444 3.63 12.77 31.88
CA SER A 444 2.57 11.90 31.36
C SER A 444 1.36 12.69 30.88
N LEU A 445 0.65 12.19 29.85
CA LEU A 445 -0.66 12.70 29.41
C LEU A 445 -0.69 14.21 29.08
N HIS A 446 0.44 14.81 28.71
CA HIS A 446 0.50 16.13 28.06
C HIS A 446 0.87 15.95 26.59
N ALA A 447 0.72 17.01 25.78
CA ALA A 447 0.85 16.99 24.33
C ALA A 447 2.08 17.76 23.78
N PRO A 448 3.34 17.39 24.14
CA PRO A 448 4.51 18.06 23.58
C PRO A 448 4.65 17.81 22.07
N THR A 449 4.95 18.88 21.34
CA THR A 449 5.42 18.84 19.96
C THR A 449 6.93 19.09 19.89
N VAL A 450 7.58 18.56 18.85
CA VAL A 450 8.97 18.88 18.50
C VAL A 450 9.03 19.15 17.00
N SER A 451 9.65 20.27 16.61
CA SER A 451 9.74 20.70 15.20
C SER A 451 11.20 20.78 14.74
N PHE A 452 11.46 20.29 13.52
CA PHE A 452 12.76 20.37 12.86
C PHE A 452 12.57 21.00 11.48
N GLN A 453 13.30 22.08 11.22
CA GLN A 453 13.19 22.88 9.98
C GLN A 453 14.30 22.55 8.99
N HIS A 454 14.17 23.03 7.76
CA HIS A 454 15.18 22.91 6.70
C HIS A 454 15.50 21.44 6.37
N ILE A 455 14.49 20.55 6.42
CA ILE A 455 14.65 19.13 6.10
C ILE A 455 14.61 18.95 4.58
N VAL A 456 15.78 18.74 3.99
CA VAL A 456 15.93 18.40 2.56
C VAL A 456 15.43 16.96 2.30
N PRO A 457 14.51 16.74 1.33
CA PRO A 457 14.09 15.40 0.91
C PRO A 457 15.22 14.57 0.30
N THR A 458 15.00 13.27 0.16
CA THR A 458 15.84 12.46 -0.75
C THR A 458 15.57 12.84 -2.22
N PRO A 459 16.45 12.46 -3.18
CA PRO A 459 16.15 12.56 -4.61
C PRO A 459 14.88 11.79 -5.06
N GLN A 460 14.34 10.93 -4.20
CA GLN A 460 13.08 10.21 -4.37
C GLN A 460 11.86 11.01 -3.86
N GLY A 461 12.02 12.25 -3.38
CA GLY A 461 10.93 13.01 -2.78
C GLY A 461 10.39 12.32 -1.52
N LYS A 462 11.29 12.00 -0.58
CA LYS A 462 10.94 11.30 0.68
C LYS A 462 11.54 11.96 1.91
N LEU A 463 10.78 12.02 2.99
CA LEU A 463 11.29 12.20 4.36
C LEU A 463 11.34 10.83 5.07
N ASN A 464 12.54 10.24 5.14
CA ASN A 464 12.75 8.94 5.78
C ASN A 464 13.08 9.12 7.27
N VAL A 465 12.05 9.32 8.09
CA VAL A 465 12.15 9.56 9.54
C VAL A 465 12.22 8.22 10.28
N THR A 466 13.23 8.03 11.14
CA THR A 466 13.46 6.81 11.93
C THR A 466 13.49 7.13 13.42
N PHE A 467 12.78 6.31 14.20
CA PHE A 467 12.62 6.42 15.64
C PHE A 467 13.32 5.22 16.31
N ASP A 468 14.51 5.46 16.89
CA ASP A 468 15.41 4.40 17.36
C ASP A 468 15.53 4.34 18.90
N PRO A 469 15.03 3.28 19.56
CA PRO A 469 15.15 3.05 21.00
C PRO A 469 16.58 3.11 21.55
N ILE A 470 16.83 4.06 22.46
CA ILE A 470 18.03 4.07 23.31
C ILE A 470 17.72 3.41 24.66
N ARG A 471 16.53 3.68 25.22
CA ARG A 471 16.00 3.06 26.43
C ARG A 471 14.47 2.98 26.35
N ASN A 472 13.95 1.75 26.35
CA ASN A 472 12.55 1.43 26.04
C ASN A 472 12.11 1.91 24.64
N ASN A 473 10.93 1.46 24.23
CA ASN A 473 10.34 1.74 22.92
C ASN A 473 10.23 3.24 22.65
N ALA A 474 10.65 3.69 21.45
CA ALA A 474 10.31 5.00 20.93
C ALA A 474 8.79 5.12 20.72
N THR A 475 8.30 6.33 20.45
CA THR A 475 6.87 6.60 20.23
C THR A 475 6.63 7.80 19.33
N VAL A 476 5.47 7.85 18.67
CA VAL A 476 4.86 9.05 18.06
C VAL A 476 3.33 8.88 18.05
N SER A 477 2.58 9.98 18.22
CA SER A 477 1.10 9.98 18.12
C SER A 477 0.60 10.58 16.81
N ALA A 478 1.27 11.63 16.30
CA ALA A 478 0.99 12.17 14.97
C ALA A 478 2.24 12.87 14.38
N ILE A 479 2.24 13.06 13.07
CA ILE A 479 3.30 13.70 12.28
C ILE A 479 2.64 14.71 11.34
N GLU A 480 3.15 15.94 11.32
CA GLU A 480 2.81 16.96 10.33
C GLU A 480 4.09 17.35 9.57
N VAL A 481 3.96 17.53 8.25
CA VAL A 481 5.04 17.97 7.36
C VAL A 481 4.55 19.19 6.59
N VAL A 482 5.30 20.29 6.67
CA VAL A 482 4.95 21.58 6.06
C VAL A 482 6.05 21.99 5.10
N ASP A 483 5.69 22.29 3.85
CA ASP A 483 6.58 22.88 2.85
C ASP A 483 6.98 24.31 3.27
N GLU A 484 8.29 24.57 3.39
CA GLU A 484 8.82 25.91 3.70
C GLU A 484 8.82 26.83 2.46
N GLY A 485 8.62 26.25 1.28
CA GLY A 485 8.51 26.90 -0.01
C GLY A 485 9.85 27.13 -0.72
N PRO A 486 9.81 27.81 -1.88
CA PRO A 486 10.99 28.00 -2.71
C PRO A 486 12.08 28.82 -2.03
N GLN A 487 13.26 28.21 -1.88
CA GLN A 487 14.48 28.85 -1.38
C GLN A 487 14.87 30.05 -2.27
N SER A 488 15.17 31.20 -1.63
CA SER A 488 15.24 32.54 -2.25
C SER A 488 16.57 32.94 -2.88
#